data_AF-A0A3M5P6A5-F1
#
_entry.id   AF-A0A3M5P6A5-F1
#
_cell.length_a   1.000
_cell.length_b   1.000
_cell.length_c   1.000
_cell.angle_alpha   90.00
_cell.angle_beta   90.00
_cell.angle_gamma   90.00
#
_symmetry.space_group_name_H-M   'P 1'
#
loop_
_entity.id
_entity.type
_entity.pdbx_description
1 polymer ?
#
loop_
_entity_poly.entity_id
_entity_poly.type
_entity_poly.pdbx_seq_one_letter_code
_entity_poly.pdbx_strand_id
1 'polypeptide(L)'
;MRLTESSVAIRPRPAWEAIDLGVLMAREHRTLLMGSWALVTLPAFAVLSLLLWDYPSVAVFLFWWLKPAFDRLPLLILSQALFGTTPTLKQALKAWPATLKNQLLPSLLWRRLSLTRSFQLPVQQLENLSGAERTRRLTLLGQKDLRAARLLTIVGAHLEYSLWIGLMILFYLFIPQQIEIDWQWLSLVDTQADWNWLEHLTNLFYVLALVLWEPIYVACGFTLYLNRRTVLEAWDIELTFRRLRQRLIGTAYVLLIGAALLFIAAPPSAMADSQSYSCPLPEPLAAQQSAATAAPDSPRLIHQPLTSEAARSEIKSILQAPPFKNPKTVSGWRFPEREDKAATPKNRANESAVVTWLNRLLAAASALASAVKILLWAVALAVIGLLVWRYRTWLGTFVNRRPRQPVCAREAPEQLFGLQVSAESLPDDVAASAERLWSTSPREALGLLYRALLSRLLNDYRLPLKTADTEGQVLERIERLDQPQLAEFSRALTTHWQNLAYGHRLPPAQSQQQLCDGWRRLFGPEADA
;
A
#
# COMPACT_ATOMS: atom_id res chain seq x y z
N MET A 1 -2.72 -17.97 11.54
CA MET A 1 -2.96 -17.34 10.22
C MET A 1 -2.33 -18.22 9.16
N ARG A 2 -3.10 -18.75 8.20
CA ARG A 2 -2.53 -19.51 7.07
C ARG A 2 -2.19 -18.53 5.94
N LEU A 3 -0.91 -18.37 5.65
CA LEU A 3 -0.42 -17.42 4.63
C LEU A 3 -0.90 -17.76 3.21
N THR A 4 -1.34 -18.99 2.97
CA THR A 4 -1.84 -19.46 1.67
C THR A 4 -3.25 -18.96 1.34
N GLU A 5 -3.99 -18.49 2.32
CA GLU A 5 -5.40 -18.05 2.19
C GLU A 5 -5.52 -16.52 2.10
N SER A 6 -4.41 -15.78 1.94
CA SER A 6 -4.44 -14.33 1.84
C SER A 6 -5.05 -13.86 0.51
N SER A 7 -6.04 -12.97 0.56
CA SER A 7 -6.66 -12.35 -0.62
C SER A 7 -5.72 -11.40 -1.37
N VAL A 8 -4.66 -10.93 -0.70
CA VAL A 8 -3.67 -10.02 -1.24
C VAL A 8 -2.36 -10.75 -1.54
N ALA A 9 -1.77 -10.46 -2.70
CA ALA A 9 -0.43 -10.95 -3.04
C ALA A 9 0.63 -10.37 -2.08
N ILE A 10 1.11 -11.24 -1.18
CA ILE A 10 2.19 -10.98 -0.23
C ILE A 10 3.52 -10.95 -1.00
N ARG A 11 4.06 -9.74 -1.21
CA ARG A 11 5.38 -9.48 -1.81
C ARG A 11 6.00 -8.24 -1.17
N PRO A 12 7.34 -8.10 -1.16
CA PRO A 12 8.00 -6.87 -0.74
C PRO A 12 7.60 -5.71 -1.66
N ARG A 13 7.18 -4.60 -1.08
CA ARG A 13 6.79 -3.37 -1.80
C ARG A 13 7.49 -2.15 -1.21
N PRO A 14 7.69 -1.07 -1.99
CA PRO A 14 8.04 0.23 -1.42
C PRO A 14 6.90 0.72 -0.52
N ALA A 15 7.24 1.54 0.49
CA ALA A 15 6.28 2.01 1.48
C ALA A 15 5.07 2.74 0.89
N TRP A 16 5.25 3.49 -0.21
CA TRP A 16 4.16 4.18 -0.90
C TRP A 16 3.19 3.22 -1.61
N GLU A 17 3.70 2.18 -2.29
CA GLU A 17 2.84 1.14 -2.88
C GLU A 17 2.08 0.37 -1.79
N ALA A 18 2.67 0.21 -0.60
CA ALA A 18 1.97 -0.38 0.54
C ALA A 18 0.82 0.52 1.05
N ILE A 19 1.01 1.85 1.06
CA ILE A 19 -0.08 2.80 1.39
C ILE A 19 -1.20 2.72 0.34
N ASP A 20 -0.85 2.69 -0.95
CA ASP A 20 -1.83 2.57 -2.04
C ASP A 20 -2.65 1.29 -1.94
N LEU A 21 -2.00 0.17 -1.58
CA LEU A 21 -2.69 -1.08 -1.26
C LEU A 21 -3.69 -0.91 -0.11
N GLY A 22 -3.36 -0.11 0.90
CA GLY A 22 -4.27 0.20 2.01
C GLY A 22 -5.52 0.95 1.54
N VAL A 23 -5.36 1.92 0.64
CA VAL A 23 -6.49 2.62 0.01
C VAL A 23 -7.35 1.65 -0.81
N LEU A 24 -6.74 0.73 -1.55
CA LEU A 24 -7.47 -0.29 -2.32
C LEU A 24 -8.26 -1.24 -1.42
N MET A 25 -7.65 -1.73 -0.33
CA MET A 25 -8.34 -2.57 0.66
C MET A 25 -9.51 -1.83 1.32
N ALA A 26 -9.32 -0.55 1.66
CA ALA A 26 -10.40 0.27 2.21
C ALA A 26 -11.53 0.49 1.18
N ARG A 27 -11.20 0.63 -0.10
CA ARG A 27 -12.17 0.79 -1.19
C ARG A 27 -12.99 -0.48 -1.41
N GLU A 28 -12.36 -1.64 -1.38
CA GLU A 28 -13.02 -2.95 -1.55
C GLU A 28 -14.05 -3.20 -0.46
N HIS A 29 -13.72 -2.88 0.80
CA HIS A 29 -14.61 -3.07 1.95
C HIS A 29 -15.26 -1.77 2.46
N ARG A 30 -15.40 -0.76 1.61
CA ARG A 30 -15.82 0.61 2.00
C ARG A 30 -17.13 0.66 2.79
N THR A 31 -18.14 -0.09 2.37
CA THR A 31 -19.47 -0.08 2.99
C THR A 31 -19.42 -0.65 4.39
N LEU A 32 -18.70 -1.75 4.57
CA LEU A 32 -18.51 -2.40 5.86
C LEU A 32 -17.68 -1.52 6.80
N LEU A 33 -16.59 -0.95 6.31
CA LEU A 33 -15.68 -0.14 7.11
C LEU A 33 -16.30 1.19 7.53
N MET A 34 -16.82 1.98 6.58
CA MET A 34 -17.45 3.27 6.87
C MET A 34 -18.76 3.08 7.63
N GLY A 35 -19.58 2.08 7.26
CA GLY A 35 -20.84 1.79 7.93
C GLY A 35 -20.65 1.33 9.37
N SER A 36 -19.69 0.44 9.63
CA SER A 36 -19.39 0.01 11.01
C SER A 36 -18.82 1.14 11.87
N TRP A 37 -17.95 1.97 11.30
CA TRP A 37 -17.38 3.11 12.01
C TRP A 37 -18.45 4.15 12.32
N ALA A 38 -19.25 4.56 11.32
CA ALA A 38 -20.37 5.49 11.50
C ALA A 38 -21.39 5.01 12.54
N LEU A 39 -21.73 3.71 12.52
CA LEU A 39 -22.69 3.13 13.46
C LEU A 39 -22.22 3.19 14.92
N VAL A 40 -20.91 3.24 15.16
CA VAL A 40 -20.36 3.37 16.51
C VAL A 40 -20.15 4.85 16.87
N THR A 41 -19.59 5.63 15.95
CA THR A 41 -19.13 6.98 16.26
C THR A 41 -20.23 8.03 16.20
N LEU A 42 -21.21 7.91 15.29
CA LEU A 42 -22.31 8.88 15.23
C LEU A 42 -23.20 8.82 16.48
N PRO A 43 -23.65 7.65 16.98
CA PRO A 43 -24.40 7.60 18.23
C PRO A 43 -23.55 8.03 19.42
N ALA A 44 -22.27 7.66 19.47
CA ALA A 44 -21.38 8.10 20.53
C ALA A 44 -21.23 9.64 20.55
N PHE A 45 -21.07 10.26 19.39
CA PHE A 45 -21.03 11.71 19.26
C PHE A 45 -22.38 12.35 19.63
N ALA A 46 -23.50 11.80 19.17
CA ALA A 46 -24.83 12.30 19.53
C ALA A 46 -25.06 12.28 21.05
N VAL A 47 -24.67 11.20 21.73
CA VAL A 47 -24.75 11.12 23.20
C VAL A 47 -23.84 12.15 23.88
N LEU A 48 -22.61 12.35 23.38
CA LEU A 48 -21.71 13.38 23.90
C LEU A 48 -22.28 14.80 23.69
N SER A 49 -22.81 15.10 22.51
CA SER A 49 -23.44 16.39 22.21
C SER A 49 -24.69 16.65 23.03
N LEU A 50 -25.52 15.64 23.29
CA LEU A 50 -26.70 15.76 24.14
C LEU A 50 -26.33 15.96 25.62
N LEU A 51 -25.31 15.26 26.10
CA LEU A 51 -24.86 15.37 27.50
C LEU A 51 -24.12 16.68 27.77
N LEU A 52 -23.36 17.18 26.79
CA LEU A 52 -22.55 18.39 26.86
C LEU A 52 -23.08 19.46 25.92
N TRP A 53 -24.40 19.68 25.94
CA TRP A 53 -25.07 20.62 25.03
C TRP A 53 -24.49 22.03 25.14
N ASP A 54 -24.24 22.50 26.36
CA ASP A 54 -23.69 23.83 26.63
C ASP A 54 -22.17 23.91 26.41
N TYR A 55 -21.51 22.78 26.16
CA TYR A 55 -20.06 22.68 25.99
C TYR A 55 -19.68 21.93 24.69
N PRO A 56 -20.06 22.44 23.51
CA PRO A 56 -19.73 21.83 22.21
C PRO A 56 -18.24 21.58 22.01
N SER A 57 -17.39 22.53 22.42
CA SER A 57 -15.92 22.39 22.40
C SER A 57 -15.42 21.19 23.21
N VAL A 58 -16.05 20.90 24.37
CA VAL A 58 -15.69 19.75 25.20
C VAL A 58 -16.21 18.45 24.58
N ALA A 59 -17.41 18.47 24.00
CA ALA A 59 -17.98 17.31 23.31
C ALA A 59 -17.07 16.82 22.16
N VAL A 60 -16.63 17.73 21.29
CA VAL A 60 -15.72 17.37 20.19
C VAL A 60 -14.33 16.99 20.69
N PHE A 61 -13.83 17.64 21.75
CA PHE A 61 -12.55 17.27 22.36
C PHE A 61 -12.58 15.84 22.92
N LEU A 62 -13.65 15.47 23.64
CA LEU A 62 -13.83 14.10 24.16
C LEU A 62 -13.97 13.10 23.02
N PHE A 63 -14.75 13.42 21.99
CA PHE A 63 -14.88 12.58 20.80
C PHE A 63 -13.53 12.35 20.11
N TRP A 64 -12.79 13.43 19.86
CA TRP A 64 -11.43 13.39 19.32
C TRP A 64 -10.48 12.60 20.22
N TRP A 65 -10.63 12.73 21.54
CA TRP A 65 -9.85 11.96 22.51
C TRP A 65 -10.08 10.46 22.37
N LEU A 66 -11.32 10.03 22.16
CA LEU A 66 -11.77 8.64 21.98
C LEU A 66 -11.38 8.01 20.64
N LYS A 67 -10.89 8.79 19.66
CA LYS A 67 -10.43 8.32 18.34
C LYS A 67 -9.60 7.01 18.38
N PRO A 68 -8.60 6.83 19.27
CA PRO A 68 -7.82 5.57 19.37
C PRO A 68 -8.62 4.31 19.71
N ALA A 69 -9.79 4.46 20.32
CA ALA A 69 -10.69 3.34 20.58
C ALA A 69 -11.45 2.93 19.31
N PHE A 70 -11.89 3.92 18.51
CA PHE A 70 -12.66 3.70 17.30
C PHE A 70 -11.83 3.07 16.18
N ASP A 71 -10.56 3.45 16.01
CA ASP A 71 -9.64 2.91 15.00
C ASP A 71 -9.44 1.39 15.08
N ARG A 72 -9.65 0.80 16.26
CA ARG A 72 -9.48 -0.64 16.49
C ARG A 72 -10.51 -1.49 15.74
N LEU A 73 -11.68 -0.92 15.46
CA LEU A 73 -12.77 -1.60 14.76
C LEU A 73 -12.44 -1.82 13.27
N PRO A 74 -12.08 -0.80 12.47
CA PRO A 74 -11.61 -1.00 11.09
C PRO A 74 -10.45 -1.99 10.98
N LEU A 75 -9.49 -1.92 11.91
CA LEU A 75 -8.35 -2.84 11.92
C LEU A 75 -8.79 -4.30 12.15
N LEU A 76 -9.73 -4.55 13.07
CA LEU A 76 -10.28 -5.88 13.30
C LEU A 76 -10.87 -6.43 12.01
N ILE A 77 -11.71 -5.64 11.33
CA ILE A 77 -12.38 -6.03 10.08
C ILE A 77 -11.34 -6.36 9.00
N LEU A 78 -10.38 -5.46 8.78
CA LEU A 78 -9.32 -5.64 7.77
C LEU A 78 -8.44 -6.86 8.05
N SER A 79 -8.12 -7.11 9.33
CA SER A 79 -7.28 -8.25 9.71
C SER A 79 -7.93 -9.59 9.40
N GLN A 80 -9.26 -9.68 9.44
CA GLN A 80 -10.02 -10.88 9.11
C GLN A 80 -10.31 -10.98 7.61
N ALA A 81 -10.65 -9.85 6.97
CA ALA A 81 -10.89 -9.75 5.54
C ALA A 81 -9.65 -10.15 4.70
N LEU A 82 -8.44 -9.85 5.18
CA LEU A 82 -7.19 -10.24 4.52
C LEU A 82 -7.05 -11.75 4.30
N PHE A 83 -7.63 -12.58 5.18
CA PHE A 83 -7.55 -14.04 5.12
C PHE A 83 -8.84 -14.70 4.62
N GLY A 84 -9.67 -13.97 3.86
CA GLY A 84 -10.86 -14.52 3.19
C GLY A 84 -12.09 -14.68 4.08
N THR A 85 -12.00 -14.45 5.39
CA THR A 85 -13.15 -14.48 6.30
C THR A 85 -13.61 -13.05 6.60
N THR A 86 -14.37 -12.43 5.70
CA THR A 86 -14.93 -11.09 5.94
C THR A 86 -16.02 -11.15 7.03
N PRO A 87 -15.84 -10.47 8.18
CA PRO A 87 -16.84 -10.51 9.24
C PRO A 87 -18.09 -9.74 8.84
N THR A 88 -19.24 -10.22 9.30
CA THR A 88 -20.47 -9.42 9.27
C THR A 88 -20.39 -8.27 10.28
N LEU A 89 -21.16 -7.19 10.04
CA LEU A 89 -21.24 -6.02 10.95
C LEU A 89 -21.47 -6.43 12.41
N LYS A 90 -22.40 -7.36 12.64
CA LYS A 90 -22.74 -7.87 13.98
C LYS A 90 -21.56 -8.60 14.64
N GLN A 91 -20.83 -9.42 13.89
CA GLN A 91 -19.67 -10.14 14.41
C GLN A 91 -18.53 -9.18 14.76
N ALA A 92 -18.27 -8.18 13.89
CA ALA A 92 -17.24 -7.18 14.13
C ALA A 92 -17.54 -6.35 15.39
N LEU A 93 -18.78 -5.88 15.55
CA LEU A 93 -19.20 -5.10 16.73
C LEU A 93 -19.18 -5.93 18.01
N LYS A 94 -19.54 -7.22 17.95
CA LYS A 94 -19.48 -8.11 19.11
C LYS A 94 -18.03 -8.38 19.56
N ALA A 95 -17.09 -8.46 18.61
CA ALA A 95 -15.68 -8.71 18.90
C ALA A 95 -14.90 -7.45 19.30
N TRP A 96 -15.37 -6.25 18.91
CA TRP A 96 -14.69 -4.99 19.16
C TRP A 96 -14.40 -4.68 20.64
N PRO A 97 -15.32 -4.84 21.61
CA PRO A 97 -15.06 -4.56 23.02
C PRO A 97 -13.88 -5.35 23.60
N ALA A 98 -13.65 -6.58 23.13
CA ALA A 98 -12.51 -7.38 23.56
C ALA A 98 -11.18 -6.73 23.16
N THR A 99 -11.13 -6.08 21.99
CA THR A 99 -9.95 -5.36 21.50
C THR A 99 -9.67 -4.08 22.28
N LEU A 100 -10.65 -3.50 22.97
CA LEU A 100 -10.50 -2.28 23.77
C LEU A 100 -9.75 -2.52 25.08
N LYS A 101 -9.76 -3.74 25.63
CA LYS A 101 -9.13 -4.04 26.93
C LYS A 101 -7.61 -3.87 26.93
N ASN A 102 -6.96 -4.26 25.84
CA ASN A 102 -5.50 -4.26 25.78
C ASN A 102 -4.96 -2.87 25.37
N GLN A 103 -4.12 -2.29 26.24
CA GLN A 103 -3.32 -1.09 25.96
C GLN A 103 -4.10 0.17 25.52
N LEU A 104 -5.38 0.28 25.86
CA LEU A 104 -6.19 1.46 25.50
C LEU A 104 -5.81 2.70 26.29
N LEU A 105 -5.60 2.57 27.61
CA LEU A 105 -5.19 3.71 28.46
C LEU A 105 -3.88 4.36 27.99
N PRO A 106 -2.79 3.61 27.72
CA PRO A 106 -1.58 4.18 27.11
C PRO A 106 -1.81 4.86 25.76
N SER A 107 -2.74 4.32 24.95
CA SER A 107 -3.08 4.85 23.63
C SER A 107 -3.91 6.13 23.69
N LEU A 108 -4.70 6.32 24.75
CA LEU A 108 -5.44 7.56 25.01
C LEU A 108 -4.56 8.64 25.64
N LEU A 109 -3.67 8.28 26.58
CA LEU A 109 -2.92 9.26 27.37
C LEU A 109 -1.69 9.82 26.64
N TRP A 110 -0.60 9.04 26.56
CA TRP A 110 0.70 9.55 26.09
C TRP A 110 1.08 9.11 24.67
N ARG A 111 0.58 7.97 24.17
CA ARG A 111 0.89 7.51 22.79
C ARG A 111 0.05 8.21 21.73
N ARG A 112 -0.88 9.06 22.17
CA ARG A 112 -1.83 9.79 21.33
C ARG A 112 -1.15 10.75 20.35
N LEU A 113 -0.05 11.37 20.77
CA LEU A 113 0.75 12.32 19.97
C LEU A 113 1.76 11.64 19.03
N SER A 114 1.70 10.31 18.87
CA SER A 114 2.60 9.61 17.96
C SER A 114 2.17 9.77 16.50
N LEU A 115 3.06 10.32 15.67
CA LEU A 115 2.88 10.42 14.22
C LEU A 115 2.92 9.08 13.49
N THR A 116 3.16 7.97 14.19
CA THR A 116 3.25 6.62 13.60
C THR A 116 2.17 5.69 14.14
N ARG A 117 1.11 6.26 14.72
CA ARG A 117 0.08 5.52 15.45
C ARG A 117 -0.62 4.47 14.59
N SER A 118 -1.02 4.79 13.36
CA SER A 118 -1.68 3.83 12.46
C SER A 118 -0.81 2.60 12.17
N PHE A 119 0.51 2.80 12.02
CA PHE A 119 1.49 1.71 11.85
C PHE A 119 1.71 0.88 13.12
N GLN A 120 1.62 1.49 14.30
CA GLN A 120 1.81 0.79 15.58
C GLN A 120 0.57 0.05 16.07
N LEU A 121 -0.61 0.39 15.56
CA LEU A 121 -1.89 -0.17 15.99
C LEU A 121 -1.99 -1.70 15.76
N PRO A 122 -1.59 -2.25 14.60
CA PRO A 122 -1.59 -3.70 14.36
C PRO A 122 -0.72 -4.48 15.35
N VAL A 123 0.44 -3.95 15.73
CA VAL A 123 1.32 -4.60 16.71
C VAL A 123 0.64 -4.67 18.09
N GLN A 124 -0.13 -3.64 18.46
CA GLN A 124 -0.83 -3.61 19.75
C GLN A 124 -2.02 -4.56 19.79
N GLN A 125 -2.79 -4.63 18.70
CA GLN A 125 -4.07 -5.34 18.67
C GLN A 125 -3.92 -6.80 18.19
N LEU A 126 -3.02 -7.08 17.24
CA LEU A 126 -2.90 -8.41 16.61
C LEU A 126 -1.79 -9.24 17.25
N GLU A 127 -0.67 -8.64 17.65
CA GLU A 127 0.46 -9.37 18.24
C GLU A 127 0.34 -9.52 19.77
N ASN A 128 -0.57 -8.77 20.42
CA ASN A 128 -0.79 -8.80 21.88
C ASN A 128 0.49 -8.64 22.74
N LEU A 129 1.54 -8.00 22.21
CA LEU A 129 2.81 -7.80 22.92
C LEU A 129 2.74 -6.61 23.88
N SER A 130 3.40 -6.72 25.04
CA SER A 130 3.46 -5.67 26.06
C SER A 130 4.89 -5.32 26.46
N GLY A 131 5.08 -4.21 27.17
CA GLY A 131 6.37 -3.84 27.78
C GLY A 131 7.57 -3.76 26.83
N ALA A 132 8.68 -4.37 27.24
CA ALA A 132 9.96 -4.35 26.52
C ALA A 132 9.92 -5.10 25.18
N GLU A 133 9.20 -6.22 25.10
CA GLU A 133 9.04 -7.01 23.88
C GLU A 133 8.37 -6.20 22.78
N ARG A 134 7.29 -5.49 23.11
CA ARG A 134 6.60 -4.57 22.19
C ARG A 134 7.56 -3.50 21.68
N THR A 135 8.34 -2.87 22.56
CA THR A 135 9.26 -1.80 22.15
C THR A 135 10.33 -2.33 21.21
N ARG A 136 10.93 -3.49 21.53
CA ARG A 136 11.91 -4.15 20.65
C ARG A 136 11.30 -4.47 19.28
N ARG A 137 10.08 -4.99 19.27
CA ARG A 137 9.35 -5.31 18.04
C ARG A 137 9.05 -4.07 17.19
N LEU A 138 8.59 -2.98 17.80
CA LEU A 138 8.35 -1.71 17.11
C LEU A 138 9.63 -1.09 16.56
N THR A 139 10.73 -1.16 17.30
CA THR A 139 12.04 -0.68 16.82
C THR A 139 12.50 -1.46 15.60
N LEU A 140 12.35 -2.80 15.59
CA LEU A 140 12.70 -3.64 14.43
C LEU A 140 11.80 -3.36 13.21
N LEU A 141 10.48 -3.27 13.43
CA LEU A 141 9.53 -2.97 12.36
C LEU A 141 9.75 -1.55 11.79
N GLY A 142 10.16 -0.59 12.62
CA GLY A 142 10.27 0.81 12.25
C GLY A 142 11.49 1.20 11.40
N GLN A 143 12.56 0.41 11.33
CA GLN A 143 13.85 0.87 10.79
C GLN A 143 13.83 1.51 9.39
N LYS A 144 12.93 1.09 8.48
CA LYS A 144 12.87 1.60 7.09
C LYS A 144 11.62 2.43 6.74
N ASP A 145 10.43 2.06 7.24
CA ASP A 145 9.16 2.64 6.77
C ASP A 145 8.56 3.71 7.71
N LEU A 146 9.24 4.07 8.80
CA LEU A 146 8.74 5.10 9.75
C LEU A 146 8.48 6.45 9.07
N ARG A 147 9.26 6.82 8.04
CA ARG A 147 9.07 8.09 7.32
C ARG A 147 7.72 8.13 6.61
N ALA A 148 7.36 7.04 5.92
CA ALA A 148 6.08 6.93 5.24
C ALA A 148 4.91 6.95 6.23
N ALA A 149 5.03 6.25 7.37
CA ALA A 149 4.01 6.27 8.43
C ALA A 149 3.81 7.69 9.04
N ARG A 150 4.90 8.45 9.24
CA ARG A 150 4.82 9.85 9.71
C ARG A 150 4.13 10.75 8.69
N LEU A 151 4.54 10.64 7.43
CA LEU A 151 3.94 11.42 6.33
C LEU A 151 2.46 11.09 6.16
N LEU A 152 2.07 9.82 6.27
CA LEU A 152 0.67 9.41 6.24
C LEU A 152 -0.16 10.13 7.30
N THR A 153 0.35 10.28 8.52
CA THR A 153 -0.37 11.02 9.59
C THR A 153 -0.40 12.52 9.34
N ILE A 154 0.70 13.12 8.87
CA ILE A 154 0.75 14.56 8.59
C ILE A 154 -0.18 14.91 7.42
N VAL A 155 -0.01 14.25 6.28
CA VAL A 155 -0.85 14.45 5.09
C VAL A 155 -2.30 14.10 5.41
N GLY A 156 -2.54 13.03 6.17
CA GLY A 156 -3.86 12.65 6.61
C GLY A 156 -4.55 13.69 7.47
N ALA A 157 -3.85 14.32 8.40
CA ALA A 157 -4.40 15.42 9.20
C ALA A 157 -4.79 16.61 8.32
N HIS A 158 -3.99 16.95 7.30
CA HIS A 158 -4.33 18.04 6.37
C HIS A 158 -5.53 17.70 5.49
N LEU A 159 -5.63 16.43 5.05
CA LEU A 159 -6.79 15.96 4.31
C LEU A 159 -8.06 15.98 5.16
N GLU A 160 -7.97 15.55 6.43
CA GLU A 160 -9.04 15.62 7.42
C GLU A 160 -9.55 17.06 7.59
N TYR A 161 -8.65 18.03 7.80
CA TYR A 161 -9.02 19.45 7.85
C TYR A 161 -9.63 19.96 6.55
N SER A 162 -9.09 19.52 5.40
CA SER A 162 -9.59 19.93 4.08
C SER A 162 -11.00 19.40 3.81
N LEU A 163 -11.30 18.17 4.22
CA LEU A 163 -12.65 17.58 4.14
C LEU A 163 -13.63 18.32 5.05
N TRP A 164 -13.21 18.65 6.27
CA TRP A 164 -14.03 19.42 7.21
C TRP A 164 -14.32 20.84 6.71
N ILE A 165 -13.30 21.57 6.24
CA ILE A 165 -13.47 22.90 5.63
C ILE A 165 -14.35 22.80 4.37
N GLY A 166 -14.19 21.75 3.57
CA GLY A 166 -15.03 21.51 2.39
C GLY A 166 -16.52 21.36 2.75
N LEU A 167 -16.83 20.64 3.83
CA LEU A 167 -18.20 20.53 4.36
C LEU A 167 -18.72 21.87 4.90
N MET A 168 -17.88 22.66 5.56
CA MET A 168 -18.22 24.02 6.00
C MET A 168 -18.57 24.94 4.83
N ILE A 169 -17.74 24.96 3.80
CA ILE A 169 -17.99 25.76 2.60
C ILE A 169 -19.27 25.29 1.90
N LEU A 170 -19.48 23.97 1.80
CA LEU A 170 -20.70 23.42 1.23
C LEU A 170 -21.94 23.87 2.01
N PHE A 171 -21.90 23.80 3.35
CA PHE A 171 -22.98 24.27 4.22
C PHE A 171 -23.23 25.78 4.01
N TYR A 172 -22.18 26.59 3.97
CA TYR A 172 -22.27 28.03 3.70
C TYR A 172 -22.96 28.32 2.36
N LEU A 173 -22.66 27.57 1.30
CA LEU A 173 -23.30 27.72 -0.02
C LEU A 173 -24.82 27.43 -0.01
N PHE A 174 -25.32 26.68 0.98
CA PHE A 174 -26.76 26.42 1.14
C PHE A 174 -27.48 27.52 1.93
N ILE A 175 -26.77 28.49 2.51
CA ILE A 175 -27.38 29.59 3.25
C ILE A 175 -27.91 30.64 2.24
N PRO A 176 -29.21 30.97 2.25
CA PRO A 176 -29.78 32.01 1.39
C PRO A 176 -29.22 33.40 1.71
N GLN A 177 -28.97 34.20 0.66
CA GLN A 177 -28.40 35.56 0.78
C GLN A 177 -29.24 36.53 1.64
N GLN A 178 -30.54 36.27 1.81
CA GLN A 178 -31.43 37.07 2.66
C GLN A 178 -31.11 36.94 4.16
N ILE A 179 -30.35 35.90 4.56
CA ILE A 179 -29.97 35.58 5.94
C ILE A 179 -28.52 36.04 6.22
N GLU A 180 -27.78 36.51 5.21
CA GLU A 180 -26.33 36.80 5.30
C GLU A 180 -25.96 38.13 5.98
N ILE A 181 -26.91 38.94 6.44
CA ILE A 181 -26.63 40.36 6.74
C ILE A 181 -25.83 40.58 8.04
N ASP A 182 -25.84 39.67 9.01
CA ASP A 182 -25.16 39.87 10.32
C ASP A 182 -24.12 38.79 10.70
N TRP A 183 -23.58 38.05 9.73
CA TRP A 183 -22.47 37.09 9.96
C TRP A 183 -21.10 37.78 9.91
N GLN A 184 -20.98 38.97 10.49
CA GLN A 184 -19.65 39.55 10.71
C GLN A 184 -18.92 38.64 11.70
N TRP A 185 -17.71 38.18 11.37
CA TRP A 185 -16.87 37.32 12.23
C TRP A 185 -16.76 37.77 13.71
N LEU A 186 -17.08 39.03 13.99
CA LEU A 186 -17.15 39.63 15.33
C LEU A 186 -18.39 39.20 16.16
N SER A 187 -19.53 38.90 15.53
CA SER A 187 -20.74 38.38 16.22
C SER A 187 -20.63 36.90 16.58
N LEU A 188 -19.79 36.14 15.86
CA LEU A 188 -19.42 34.75 16.20
C LEU A 188 -18.46 34.66 17.41
N VAL A 189 -17.82 35.77 17.78
CA VAL A 189 -16.94 35.89 18.97
C VAL A 189 -17.73 36.43 20.17
N ASP A 190 -18.94 36.96 19.96
CA ASP A 190 -19.78 37.44 21.04
C ASP A 190 -20.44 36.27 21.77
N THR A 191 -19.90 35.95 22.94
CA THR A 191 -20.27 34.82 23.80
C THR A 191 -21.70 34.86 24.37
N GLN A 192 -22.51 35.88 24.03
CA GLN A 192 -23.86 36.08 24.57
C GLN A 192 -24.98 35.49 23.71
N ALA A 193 -24.71 35.05 22.49
CA ALA A 193 -25.71 34.46 21.62
C ALA A 193 -25.63 32.92 21.65
N ASP A 194 -26.74 32.25 21.94
CA ASP A 194 -26.88 30.79 22.06
C ASP A 194 -26.75 30.06 20.71
N TRP A 195 -25.58 30.12 20.08
CA TRP A 195 -25.25 29.43 18.83
C TRP A 195 -24.74 28.00 19.05
N ASN A 196 -24.97 27.41 20.23
CA ASN A 196 -24.51 26.06 20.59
C ASN A 196 -24.89 25.00 19.53
N TRP A 197 -26.09 25.12 18.95
CA TRP A 197 -26.55 24.21 17.89
C TRP A 197 -25.67 24.27 16.63
N LEU A 198 -25.16 25.46 16.27
CA LEU A 198 -24.31 25.68 15.11
C LEU A 198 -22.90 25.12 15.35
N GLU A 199 -22.39 25.26 16.58
CA GLU A 199 -21.12 24.63 16.98
C GLU A 199 -21.23 23.10 16.97
N HIS A 200 -22.32 22.52 17.50
CA HIS A 200 -22.57 21.08 17.40
C HIS A 200 -22.74 20.60 15.96
N LEU A 201 -23.36 21.40 15.10
CA LEU A 201 -23.45 21.12 13.66
C LEU A 201 -22.06 21.13 13.00
N THR A 202 -21.23 22.12 13.34
CA THR A 202 -19.83 22.22 12.89
C THR A 202 -19.00 21.00 13.32
N ASN A 203 -19.20 20.56 14.56
CA ASN A 203 -18.60 19.35 15.10
C ASN A 203 -19.12 18.08 14.40
N LEU A 204 -20.42 18.03 14.05
CA LEU A 204 -20.99 16.93 13.29
C LEU A 204 -20.30 16.78 11.92
N PHE A 205 -20.06 17.88 11.22
CA PHE A 205 -19.31 17.82 9.95
C PHE A 205 -17.89 17.28 10.12
N TYR A 206 -17.23 17.58 11.24
CA TYR A 206 -15.93 17.00 11.58
C TYR A 206 -16.04 15.47 11.75
N VAL A 207 -17.04 14.99 12.49
CA VAL A 207 -17.29 13.55 12.65
C VAL A 207 -17.59 12.88 11.31
N LEU A 208 -18.40 13.50 10.45
CA LEU A 208 -18.71 12.99 9.12
C LEU A 208 -17.46 12.88 8.23
N ALA A 209 -16.56 13.87 8.30
CA ALA A 209 -15.27 13.79 7.60
C ALA A 209 -14.43 12.60 8.08
N LEU A 210 -14.44 12.32 9.39
CA LEU A 210 -13.75 11.17 9.97
C LEU A 210 -14.36 9.82 9.59
N VAL A 211 -15.70 9.73 9.42
CA VAL A 211 -16.36 8.50 8.92
C VAL A 211 -15.74 8.05 7.60
N LEU A 212 -15.41 8.99 6.73
CA LEU A 212 -14.77 8.73 5.45
C LEU A 212 -13.28 8.44 5.60
N TRP A 213 -12.56 9.28 6.34
CA TRP A 213 -11.10 9.27 6.35
C TRP A 213 -10.47 8.23 7.28
N GLU A 214 -11.01 8.02 8.48
CA GLU A 214 -10.37 7.17 9.49
C GLU A 214 -10.20 5.71 9.06
N PRO A 215 -11.20 5.05 8.45
CA PRO A 215 -11.01 3.68 8.01
C PRO A 215 -9.92 3.56 6.93
N ILE A 216 -9.75 4.57 6.08
CA ILE A 216 -8.69 4.64 5.07
C ILE A 216 -7.33 4.81 5.76
N TYR A 217 -7.23 5.74 6.71
CA TYR A 217 -6.02 5.98 7.49
C TYR A 217 -5.53 4.72 8.23
N VAL A 218 -6.46 3.99 8.86
CA VAL A 218 -6.17 2.72 9.53
C VAL A 218 -5.73 1.64 8.54
N ALA A 219 -6.39 1.54 7.38
CA ALA A 219 -6.02 0.57 6.35
C ALA A 219 -4.59 0.79 5.82
N CYS A 220 -4.22 2.04 5.53
CA CYS A 220 -2.87 2.41 5.11
C CYS A 220 -1.81 2.09 6.18
N GLY A 221 -2.11 2.31 7.46
CA GLY A 221 -1.21 1.92 8.55
C GLY A 221 -1.06 0.39 8.67
N PHE A 222 -2.15 -0.34 8.47
CA PHE A 222 -2.16 -1.80 8.51
C PHE A 222 -1.34 -2.42 7.38
N THR A 223 -1.44 -1.90 6.15
CA THR A 223 -0.67 -2.42 5.01
C THR A 223 0.82 -2.09 5.11
N LEU A 224 1.20 -0.93 5.66
CA LEU A 224 2.59 -0.63 6.01
C LEU A 224 3.15 -1.65 7.02
N TYR A 225 2.36 -2.01 8.03
CA TYR A 225 2.73 -3.05 8.99
C TYR A 225 2.91 -4.42 8.32
N LEU A 226 1.97 -4.84 7.48
CA LEU A 226 2.06 -6.11 6.73
C LEU A 226 3.27 -6.15 5.81
N ASN A 227 3.59 -5.04 5.14
CA ASN A 227 4.76 -4.95 4.25
C ASN A 227 6.06 -5.18 5.04
N ARG A 228 6.21 -4.51 6.20
CA ARG A 228 7.38 -4.70 7.08
C ARG A 228 7.47 -6.13 7.60
N ARG A 229 6.32 -6.72 7.97
CA ARG A 229 6.27 -8.10 8.45
C ARG A 229 6.64 -9.09 7.34
N THR A 230 6.16 -8.87 6.12
CA THR A 230 6.49 -9.68 4.94
C THR A 230 8.00 -9.72 4.70
N VAL A 231 8.67 -8.57 4.79
CA VAL A 231 10.12 -8.46 4.57
C VAL A 231 10.94 -9.05 5.73
N LEU A 232 10.55 -8.79 6.99
CA LEU A 232 11.33 -9.23 8.15
C LEU A 232 11.13 -10.71 8.48
N GLU A 233 9.92 -11.24 8.27
CA GLU A 233 9.60 -12.65 8.51
C GLU A 233 9.75 -13.50 7.25
N ALA A 234 10.20 -12.90 6.14
CA ALA A 234 10.41 -13.57 4.86
C ALA A 234 9.17 -14.36 4.38
N TRP A 235 7.96 -13.82 4.60
CA TRP A 235 6.71 -14.49 4.24
C TRP A 235 6.62 -14.77 2.73
N ASP A 236 7.20 -13.90 1.91
CA ASP A 236 7.29 -14.08 0.46
C ASP A 236 8.17 -15.28 0.08
N ILE A 237 9.34 -15.41 0.74
CA ILE A 237 10.28 -16.52 0.55
C ILE A 237 9.68 -17.83 1.08
N GLU A 238 9.02 -17.80 2.23
CA GLU A 238 8.36 -18.99 2.78
C GLU A 238 7.28 -19.51 1.83
N LEU A 239 6.44 -18.62 1.29
CA LEU A 239 5.40 -18.98 0.34
C LEU A 239 5.98 -19.54 -0.96
N THR A 240 7.07 -18.95 -1.49
CA THR A 240 7.72 -19.48 -2.70
C THR A 240 8.35 -20.85 -2.43
N PHE A 241 9.03 -21.06 -1.31
CA PHE A 241 9.53 -22.38 -0.92
C PHE A 241 8.41 -23.41 -0.71
N ARG A 242 7.27 -23.04 -0.12
CA ARG A 242 6.12 -23.94 0.02
C ARG A 242 5.54 -24.33 -1.34
N ARG A 243 5.42 -23.38 -2.28
CA ARG A 243 4.97 -23.66 -3.66
C ARG A 243 5.98 -24.53 -4.42
N LEU A 244 7.27 -24.24 -4.28
CA LEU A 244 8.35 -25.06 -4.84
C LEU A 244 8.30 -26.48 -4.29
N ARG A 245 8.17 -26.63 -2.97
CA ARG A 245 7.99 -27.93 -2.31
C ARG A 245 6.76 -28.68 -2.86
N GLN A 246 5.61 -28.03 -3.01
CA GLN A 246 4.42 -28.68 -3.58
C GLN A 246 4.65 -29.17 -5.02
N ARG A 247 5.34 -28.38 -5.85
CA ARG A 247 5.70 -28.78 -7.21
C ARG A 247 6.72 -29.93 -7.22
N LEU A 248 7.73 -29.85 -6.35
CA LEU A 248 8.83 -30.81 -6.27
C LEU A 248 8.43 -32.12 -5.59
N ILE A 249 7.45 -32.13 -4.68
CA ILE A 249 6.96 -33.38 -4.08
C ILE A 249 6.38 -34.30 -5.16
N GLY A 250 5.63 -33.75 -6.12
CA GLY A 250 5.08 -34.53 -7.24
C GLY A 250 6.18 -35.17 -8.10
N THR A 251 7.25 -34.44 -8.40
CA THR A 251 8.38 -34.96 -9.19
C THR A 251 9.33 -35.84 -8.38
N ALA A 252 9.48 -35.59 -7.08
CA ALA A 252 10.32 -36.37 -6.17
C ALA A 252 9.78 -37.79 -5.97
N TYR A 253 8.46 -37.98 -5.90
CA TYR A 253 7.88 -39.34 -5.88
C TYR A 253 8.18 -40.11 -7.17
N VAL A 254 8.10 -39.46 -8.33
CA VAL A 254 8.44 -40.08 -9.62
C VAL A 254 9.92 -40.45 -9.69
N LEU A 255 10.81 -39.55 -9.25
CA LEU A 255 12.24 -39.81 -9.16
C LEU A 255 12.57 -40.92 -8.16
N LEU A 256 11.91 -40.97 -6.99
CA LEU A 256 12.10 -42.04 -6.00
C LEU A 256 11.60 -43.39 -6.52
N ILE A 257 10.47 -43.44 -7.22
CA ILE A 257 9.98 -44.66 -7.85
C ILE A 257 10.94 -45.11 -8.97
N GLY A 258 11.42 -44.19 -9.80
CA GLY A 258 12.43 -44.47 -10.82
C GLY A 258 13.75 -44.97 -10.24
N ALA A 259 14.24 -44.34 -9.16
CA ALA A 259 15.43 -44.76 -8.45
C ALA A 259 15.24 -46.12 -7.75
N ALA A 260 14.08 -46.36 -7.12
CA ALA A 260 13.76 -47.64 -6.50
C ALA A 260 13.70 -48.78 -7.54
N LEU A 261 13.13 -48.52 -8.72
CA LEU A 261 13.16 -49.47 -9.84
C LEU A 261 14.59 -49.76 -10.33
N LEU A 262 15.46 -48.74 -10.35
CA LEU A 262 16.88 -48.91 -10.68
C LEU A 262 17.67 -49.67 -9.60
N PHE A 263 17.33 -49.49 -8.32
CA PHE A 263 17.95 -50.23 -7.20
C PHE A 263 17.47 -51.68 -7.10
N ILE A 264 16.22 -51.98 -7.51
CA ILE A 264 15.74 -53.37 -7.64
C ILE A 264 16.46 -54.10 -8.79
N ALA A 265 16.95 -53.35 -9.79
CA ALA A 265 17.75 -53.88 -10.91
C ALA A 265 19.27 -53.95 -10.62
N ALA A 266 19.73 -53.58 -9.42
CA ALA A 266 21.14 -53.66 -9.06
C ALA A 266 21.52 -55.07 -8.55
N PRO A 267 22.61 -55.69 -9.03
CA PRO A 267 23.09 -56.99 -8.54
C PRO A 267 23.64 -56.90 -7.09
N PRO A 268 23.70 -58.01 -6.35
CA PRO A 268 24.05 -57.99 -4.92
C PRO A 268 25.53 -57.67 -4.68
N SER A 269 25.73 -56.63 -3.85
CA SER A 269 26.80 -56.39 -2.87
C SER A 269 28.18 -57.02 -3.10
N ALA A 270 29.14 -56.20 -3.53
CA ALA A 270 30.53 -56.33 -3.11
C ALA A 270 30.69 -55.59 -1.77
N MET A 271 31.18 -56.31 -0.76
CA MET A 271 31.36 -55.85 0.61
C MET A 271 32.27 -54.62 0.68
N ALA A 272 31.84 -53.58 1.40
CA ALA A 272 32.71 -52.48 1.81
C ALA A 272 33.05 -52.65 3.28
N ASP A 273 34.35 -52.83 3.54
CA ASP A 273 34.98 -53.03 4.83
C ASP A 273 34.84 -51.77 5.70
N SER A 274 34.42 -51.94 6.95
CA SER A 274 34.20 -50.86 7.90
C SER A 274 35.52 -50.42 8.53
N GLN A 275 36.11 -49.32 8.05
CA GLN A 275 37.28 -48.73 8.70
C GLN A 275 36.89 -47.61 9.67
N SER A 276 37.02 -47.94 10.95
CA SER A 276 36.90 -47.06 12.11
C SER A 276 38.16 -46.20 12.23
N TYR A 277 38.05 -44.89 11.98
CA TYR A 277 39.12 -43.95 12.33
C TYR A 277 38.92 -43.45 13.76
N SER A 278 39.77 -43.92 14.68
CA SER A 278 39.98 -43.29 16.00
C SER A 278 41.27 -42.47 15.96
N CYS A 279 41.18 -41.16 16.19
CA CYS A 279 42.36 -40.33 16.47
C CYS A 279 42.69 -40.42 17.98
N PRO A 280 43.93 -40.72 18.39
CA PRO A 280 44.31 -40.67 19.79
C PRO A 280 44.60 -39.21 20.19
N LEU A 281 43.95 -38.74 21.24
CA LEU A 281 44.33 -37.53 21.97
C LEU A 281 45.43 -37.90 22.98
N PRO A 282 46.55 -37.16 23.07
CA PRO A 282 47.53 -37.35 24.14
C PRO A 282 46.95 -36.91 25.49
N GLU A 283 47.08 -37.78 26.49
CA GLU A 283 46.72 -37.54 27.89
C GLU A 283 47.54 -36.37 28.50
N PRO A 284 46.94 -35.50 29.33
CA PRO A 284 47.71 -34.63 30.19
C PRO A 284 48.17 -35.43 31.41
N LEU A 285 49.46 -35.77 31.41
CA LEU A 285 50.20 -36.23 32.58
C LEU A 285 50.03 -35.24 33.73
N ALA A 286 49.40 -35.76 34.78
CA ALA A 286 49.65 -35.53 36.20
C ALA A 286 50.22 -34.16 36.61
N ALA A 287 49.37 -33.44 37.34
CA ALA A 287 49.76 -32.38 38.25
C ALA A 287 50.80 -32.85 39.28
N GLN A 288 51.89 -32.09 39.42
CA GLN A 288 52.73 -31.88 40.61
C GLN A 288 53.86 -30.92 40.15
N GLN A 289 54.15 -29.75 40.71
CA GLN A 289 53.90 -29.19 42.03
C GLN A 289 53.83 -27.65 41.97
N SER A 290 52.87 -27.11 42.72
CA SER A 290 52.88 -25.89 43.53
C SER A 290 54.08 -24.93 43.40
N ALA A 291 53.85 -23.79 42.75
CA ALA A 291 54.50 -22.53 43.12
C ALA A 291 53.45 -21.42 43.11
N ALA A 292 53.03 -21.04 44.32
CA ALA A 292 52.35 -19.82 44.73
C ALA A 292 51.35 -19.18 43.74
N THR A 293 50.07 -19.20 44.10
CA THR A 293 49.05 -18.30 43.55
C THR A 293 49.49 -16.85 43.77
N ALA A 294 50.20 -16.30 42.79
CA ALA A 294 50.66 -14.93 42.84
C ALA A 294 49.44 -14.00 42.82
N ALA A 295 49.37 -13.08 43.80
CA ALA A 295 48.29 -12.10 43.92
C ALA A 295 48.06 -11.37 42.57
N PRO A 296 46.84 -10.88 42.27
CA PRO A 296 46.52 -10.29 40.96
C PRO A 296 47.44 -9.12 40.56
N ASP A 297 48.08 -8.45 41.53
CA ASP A 297 49.03 -7.35 41.31
C ASP A 297 50.52 -7.76 41.32
N SER A 298 50.85 -9.06 41.39
CA SER A 298 52.25 -9.51 41.28
C SER A 298 52.80 -9.24 39.87
N PRO A 299 54.06 -8.78 39.71
CA PRO A 299 54.68 -8.63 38.40
C PRO A 299 54.79 -10.00 37.71
N ARG A 300 54.26 -10.10 36.48
CA ARG A 300 54.25 -11.31 35.64
C ARG A 300 54.93 -11.00 34.31
N LEU A 301 55.30 -12.05 33.57
CA LEU A 301 55.94 -11.92 32.25
C LEU A 301 57.27 -11.13 32.30
N ILE A 302 58.03 -11.31 33.38
CA ILE A 302 59.33 -10.65 33.65
C ILE A 302 60.47 -11.07 32.71
N HIS A 303 60.31 -12.16 31.96
CA HIS A 303 61.31 -12.65 30.99
C HIS A 303 60.97 -12.32 29.53
N GLN A 304 60.04 -11.39 29.31
CA GLN A 304 59.68 -10.90 27.98
C GLN A 304 60.13 -9.45 27.83
N PRO A 305 60.36 -8.97 26.60
CA PRO A 305 60.78 -7.58 26.36
C PRO A 305 59.76 -6.54 26.85
N LEU A 306 58.49 -6.92 27.03
CA LEU A 306 57.46 -6.08 27.63
C LEU A 306 56.99 -6.71 28.95
N THR A 307 57.31 -6.06 30.07
CA THR A 307 56.88 -6.52 31.41
C THR A 307 55.43 -6.14 31.69
N SER A 308 54.76 -6.86 32.60
CA SER A 308 53.36 -6.58 32.95
C SER A 308 53.13 -5.17 33.50
N GLU A 309 54.11 -4.61 34.22
CA GLU A 309 54.02 -3.25 34.76
C GLU A 309 54.17 -2.19 33.67
N ALA A 310 55.10 -2.38 32.73
CA ALA A 310 55.26 -1.50 31.58
C ALA A 310 53.98 -1.48 30.74
N ALA A 311 53.43 -2.65 30.42
CA ALA A 311 52.16 -2.78 29.69
C ALA A 311 50.99 -2.11 30.43
N ARG A 312 50.89 -2.26 31.76
CA ARG A 312 49.83 -1.61 32.56
C ARG A 312 49.93 -0.08 32.52
N SER A 313 51.16 0.45 32.55
CA SER A 313 51.39 1.90 32.48
C SER A 313 51.01 2.48 31.11
N GLU A 314 51.34 1.77 30.03
CA GLU A 314 51.03 2.14 28.66
C GLU A 314 49.52 2.04 28.35
N ILE A 315 48.85 1.02 28.86
CA ILE A 315 47.38 0.91 28.77
C ILE A 315 46.71 2.10 29.46
N LYS A 316 47.22 2.52 30.63
CA LYS A 316 46.66 3.66 31.37
C LYS A 316 46.90 4.99 30.64
N SER A 317 48.04 5.15 29.96
CA SER A 317 48.30 6.34 29.16
C SER A 317 47.39 6.40 27.92
N ILE A 318 47.19 5.28 27.22
CA ILE A 318 46.27 5.18 26.08
C ILE A 318 44.83 5.46 26.50
N LEU A 319 44.39 4.95 27.66
CA LEU A 319 43.06 5.23 28.22
C LEU A 319 42.82 6.71 28.56
N GLN A 320 43.89 7.46 28.83
CA GLN A 320 43.81 8.91 29.08
C GLN A 320 43.89 9.73 27.79
N ALA A 321 44.37 9.15 26.69
CA ALA A 321 44.41 9.77 25.38
C ALA A 321 43.06 9.68 24.64
N PRO A 322 42.74 10.63 23.74
CA PRO A 322 41.63 10.47 22.79
C PRO A 322 41.88 9.23 21.90
N PRO A 323 40.89 8.36 21.64
CA PRO A 323 39.45 8.58 21.77
C PRO A 323 38.81 8.23 23.13
N PHE A 324 39.55 7.67 24.08
CA PHE A 324 39.00 7.07 25.31
C PHE A 324 38.56 8.10 26.36
N LYS A 325 39.23 9.24 26.45
CA LYS A 325 38.85 10.35 27.33
C LYS A 325 38.69 11.64 26.50
N ASN A 326 37.43 12.02 26.24
CA ASN A 326 37.07 13.22 25.49
C ASN A 326 36.21 14.15 26.36
N PRO A 327 36.80 14.94 27.28
CA PRO A 327 36.06 15.97 27.99
C PRO A 327 35.59 17.03 26.99
N LYS A 328 34.28 17.10 26.75
CA LYS A 328 33.67 18.14 25.93
C LYS A 328 33.04 19.19 26.85
N THR A 329 33.50 20.42 26.74
CA THR A 329 32.85 21.58 27.36
C THR A 329 31.54 21.85 26.63
N VAL A 330 30.42 21.64 27.32
CA VAL A 330 29.08 21.95 26.79
C VAL A 330 28.57 23.19 27.50
N SER A 331 28.39 24.28 26.76
CA SER A 331 27.68 25.46 27.26
C SER A 331 26.18 25.20 27.16
N GLY A 332 25.50 25.32 28.30
CA GLY A 332 24.06 25.20 28.39
C GLY A 332 23.54 26.17 29.44
N TRP A 333 22.31 26.64 29.25
CA TRP A 333 21.64 27.50 30.22
C TRP A 333 21.47 26.72 31.54
N ARG A 334 22.07 27.22 32.62
CA ARG A 334 21.84 26.74 33.99
C ARG A 334 21.24 27.89 34.78
N PHE A 335 20.14 27.61 35.49
CA PHE A 335 19.55 28.60 36.37
C PHE A 335 20.48 28.82 37.58
N PRO A 336 20.77 30.09 37.94
CA PRO A 336 21.54 30.39 39.13
C PRO A 336 20.74 30.01 40.37
N GLU A 337 21.39 29.34 41.30
CA GLU A 337 20.85 29.03 42.63
C GLU A 337 20.69 30.36 43.38
N ARG A 338 19.51 30.59 43.94
CA ARG A 338 19.10 31.88 44.53
C ARG A 338 19.88 32.15 45.82
N GLU A 339 20.65 33.23 45.83
CA GLU A 339 21.00 33.92 47.07
C GLU A 339 19.89 34.93 47.40
N ASP A 340 19.28 34.74 48.57
CA ASP A 340 18.28 35.65 49.12
C ASP A 340 18.94 36.96 49.56
N LYS A 341 18.61 38.06 48.86
CA LYS A 341 18.81 39.42 49.39
C LYS A 341 17.48 40.15 49.45
N ALA A 342 17.15 40.56 50.67
CA ALA A 342 15.96 41.30 51.05
C ALA A 342 15.85 42.63 50.30
N ALA A 343 14.66 42.89 49.75
CA ALA A 343 14.31 44.14 49.11
C ALA A 343 13.68 45.11 50.14
N THR A 344 14.20 46.34 50.18
CA THR A 344 13.55 47.50 50.81
C THR A 344 12.59 48.18 49.83
N PRO A 345 11.51 48.81 50.31
CA PRO A 345 10.44 49.32 49.45
C PRO A 345 10.78 50.71 48.90
N LYS A 346 10.50 50.96 47.61
CA LYS A 346 10.61 52.29 47.01
C LYS A 346 9.31 52.72 46.32
N ASN A 347 8.89 53.92 46.72
CA ASN A 347 7.76 54.79 46.36
C ASN A 347 7.02 54.59 45.03
N ARG A 348 5.68 54.58 45.17
CA ARG A 348 4.60 54.53 44.16
C ARG A 348 4.28 55.88 43.46
N ALA A 349 5.27 56.62 42.98
CA ALA A 349 5.01 57.93 42.35
C ALA A 349 5.36 58.03 40.84
N ASN A 350 6.00 57.01 40.25
CA ASN A 350 6.49 57.07 38.85
C ASN A 350 5.84 56.06 37.89
N GLU A 351 4.78 55.34 38.29
CA GLU A 351 4.17 54.30 37.44
C GLU A 351 3.47 54.86 36.18
N SER A 352 2.97 56.09 36.20
CA SER A 352 2.19 56.64 35.07
C SER A 352 3.06 57.05 33.87
N ALA A 353 4.29 57.56 34.09
CA ALA A 353 5.18 58.00 33.02
C ALA A 353 5.91 56.83 32.33
N VAL A 354 6.24 55.78 33.09
CA VAL A 354 6.92 54.58 32.56
C VAL A 354 5.94 53.74 31.75
N VAL A 355 4.69 53.57 32.23
CA VAL A 355 3.64 52.83 31.52
C VAL A 355 3.26 53.51 30.20
N THR A 356 3.22 54.85 30.15
CA THR A 356 2.91 55.59 28.91
C THR A 356 4.03 55.52 27.88
N TRP A 357 5.29 55.55 28.28
CA TRP A 357 6.43 55.30 27.38
C TRP A 357 6.49 53.84 26.89
N LEU A 358 6.23 52.86 27.77
CA LEU A 358 6.21 51.44 27.42
C LEU A 358 5.10 51.14 26.40
N ASN A 359 3.91 51.70 26.58
CA ASN A 359 2.78 51.53 25.67
C ASN A 359 3.05 52.13 24.28
N ARG A 360 3.78 53.25 24.20
CA ARG A 360 4.22 53.83 22.91
C ARG A 360 5.23 52.94 22.18
N LEU A 361 6.14 52.31 22.92
CA LEU A 361 7.11 51.38 22.34
C LEU A 361 6.44 50.07 21.88
N LEU A 362 5.47 49.57 22.65
CA LEU A 362 4.65 48.40 22.29
C LEU A 362 3.80 48.66 21.04
N ALA A 363 3.23 49.87 20.92
CA ALA A 363 2.48 50.29 19.74
C ALA A 363 3.37 50.35 18.49
N ALA A 364 4.58 50.91 18.59
CA ALA A 364 5.55 50.93 17.50
C ALA A 364 6.02 49.50 17.10
N ALA A 365 6.22 48.61 18.08
CA ALA A 365 6.55 47.21 17.84
C ALA A 365 5.40 46.46 17.15
N SER A 366 4.14 46.77 17.48
CA SER A 366 2.96 46.16 16.85
C SER A 366 2.78 46.56 15.38
N ALA A 367 3.13 47.81 15.03
CA ALA A 367 3.14 48.27 13.64
C ALA A 367 4.25 47.57 12.83
N LEU A 368 5.44 47.40 13.42
CA LEU A 368 6.54 46.66 12.80
C LEU A 368 6.20 45.18 12.62
N ALA A 369 5.56 44.56 13.62
CA ALA A 369 5.08 43.18 13.55
C ALA A 369 4.03 43.00 12.44
N SER A 370 3.17 43.99 12.22
CA SER A 370 2.17 43.98 11.14
C SER A 370 2.84 44.08 9.76
N ALA A 371 3.88 44.90 9.60
CA ALA A 371 4.66 44.98 8.37
C ALA A 371 5.41 43.66 8.08
N VAL A 372 6.01 43.04 9.10
CA VAL A 372 6.66 41.73 8.99
C VAL A 372 5.65 40.64 8.65
N LYS A 373 4.43 40.69 9.21
CA LYS A 373 3.35 39.76 8.89
C LYS A 373 2.96 39.87 7.41
N ILE A 374 2.78 41.10 6.90
CA ILE A 374 2.45 41.32 5.48
C ILE A 374 3.59 40.82 4.58
N LEU A 375 4.85 41.12 4.93
CA LEU A 375 6.03 40.65 4.21
C LEU A 375 6.09 39.11 4.19
N LEU A 376 5.84 38.45 5.33
CA LEU A 376 5.81 36.99 5.42
C LEU A 376 4.70 36.37 4.56
N TRP A 377 3.50 36.95 4.56
CA TRP A 377 2.41 36.48 3.70
C TRP A 377 2.70 36.71 2.21
N ALA A 378 3.34 37.84 1.86
CA ALA A 378 3.78 38.10 0.50
C ALA A 378 4.85 37.10 0.04
N VAL A 379 5.82 36.78 0.89
CA VAL A 379 6.84 35.76 0.62
C VAL A 379 6.21 34.37 0.54
N ALA A 380 5.26 34.03 1.43
CA ALA A 380 4.54 32.76 1.39
C ALA A 380 3.76 32.61 0.09
N LEU A 381 3.02 33.65 -0.34
CA LEU A 381 2.32 33.67 -1.63
C LEU A 381 3.27 33.53 -2.82
N ALA A 382 4.42 34.22 -2.78
CA ALA A 382 5.45 34.09 -3.81
C ALA A 382 6.02 32.66 -3.88
N VAL A 383 6.31 32.03 -2.74
CA VAL A 383 6.79 30.64 -2.66
C VAL A 383 5.73 29.65 -3.14
N ILE A 384 4.46 29.84 -2.75
CA ILE A 384 3.35 29.01 -3.23
C ILE A 384 3.21 29.16 -4.74
N GLY A 385 3.24 30.38 -5.27
CA GLY A 385 3.22 30.64 -6.72
C GLY A 385 4.40 29.98 -7.44
N LEU A 386 5.60 30.06 -6.87
CA LEU A 386 6.80 29.44 -7.43
C LEU A 386 6.73 27.91 -7.39
N LEU A 387 6.20 27.32 -6.31
CA LEU A 387 5.93 25.88 -6.21
C LEU A 387 4.88 25.43 -7.24
N VAL A 388 3.75 26.13 -7.34
CA VAL A 388 2.71 25.83 -8.34
C VAL A 388 3.28 25.93 -9.75
N TRP A 389 4.09 26.96 -10.05
CA TRP A 389 4.74 27.13 -11.34
C TRP A 389 5.79 26.05 -11.62
N ARG A 390 6.65 25.72 -10.66
CA ARG A 390 7.70 24.70 -10.75
C ARG A 390 7.12 23.30 -10.94
N TYR A 391 6.03 23.00 -10.25
CA TYR A 391 5.35 21.71 -10.27
C TYR A 391 4.10 21.71 -11.15
N ARG A 392 3.88 22.72 -12.01
CA ARG A 392 2.67 22.85 -12.85
C ARG A 392 2.39 21.63 -13.73
N THR A 393 3.45 21.00 -14.25
CA THR A 393 3.35 19.80 -15.07
C THR A 393 2.94 18.57 -14.25
N TRP A 394 3.43 18.46 -13.02
CA TRP A 394 3.02 17.42 -12.06
C TRP A 394 1.61 17.67 -11.53
N LEU A 395 1.24 18.91 -11.18
CA LEU A 395 -0.12 19.28 -10.77
C LEU A 395 -1.13 19.03 -11.91
N GLY A 396 -0.73 19.25 -13.16
CA GLY A 396 -1.54 18.95 -14.34
C GLY A 396 -1.93 17.48 -14.49
N THR A 397 -1.17 16.53 -13.93
CA THR A 397 -1.55 15.11 -13.96
C THR A 397 -2.63 14.75 -12.93
N PHE A 398 -2.76 15.53 -11.84
CA PHE A 398 -3.80 15.32 -10.81
C PHE A 398 -5.06 16.19 -11.04
N VAL A 399 -4.90 17.36 -11.65
CA VAL A 399 -5.99 18.34 -11.87
C VAL A 399 -6.64 18.21 -13.25
N ASN A 400 -6.08 17.40 -14.16
CA ASN A 400 -6.79 17.04 -15.37
C ASN A 400 -8.07 16.28 -14.99
N ARG A 401 -9.22 16.98 -15.09
CA ARG A 401 -10.50 16.35 -15.41
C ARG A 401 -10.18 15.40 -16.53
N ARG A 402 -10.21 14.10 -16.26
CA ARG A 402 -10.08 13.08 -17.30
C ARG A 402 -11.01 13.53 -18.42
N PRO A 403 -10.53 13.93 -19.61
CA PRO A 403 -11.40 13.87 -20.75
C PRO A 403 -11.92 12.44 -20.73
N ARG A 404 -13.25 12.25 -20.79
CA ARG A 404 -13.81 10.94 -21.11
C ARG A 404 -12.94 10.44 -22.24
N GLN A 405 -12.20 9.36 -22.00
CA GLN A 405 -11.44 8.74 -23.08
C GLN A 405 -12.47 8.59 -24.19
N PRO A 406 -12.26 9.18 -25.39
CA PRO A 406 -13.03 8.72 -26.52
C PRO A 406 -12.84 7.21 -26.47
N VAL A 407 -13.96 6.47 -26.47
CA VAL A 407 -13.92 5.02 -26.52
C VAL A 407 -12.91 4.72 -27.62
N CYS A 408 -11.72 4.25 -27.22
CA CYS A 408 -10.70 3.88 -28.17
C CYS A 408 -11.43 2.84 -29.00
N ALA A 409 -11.75 3.18 -30.26
CA ALA A 409 -12.15 2.19 -31.23
C ALA A 409 -11.00 1.19 -31.15
N ARG A 410 -11.28 0.03 -30.57
CA ARG A 410 -10.28 -1.02 -30.40
C ARG A 410 -9.79 -1.27 -31.82
N GLU A 411 -8.52 -0.97 -32.05
CA GLU A 411 -7.85 -1.35 -33.28
C GLU A 411 -8.10 -2.86 -33.45
N ALA A 412 -8.75 -3.22 -34.55
CA ALA A 412 -9.01 -4.61 -34.86
C ALA A 412 -7.66 -5.34 -34.86
N PRO A 413 -7.58 -6.57 -34.32
CA PRO A 413 -6.31 -7.29 -34.24
C PRO A 413 -5.73 -7.48 -35.65
N GLU A 414 -4.57 -6.89 -35.91
CA GLU A 414 -3.88 -6.99 -37.21
C GLU A 414 -3.44 -8.43 -37.54
N GLN A 415 -3.31 -9.28 -36.51
CA GLN A 415 -2.91 -10.67 -36.64
C GLN A 415 -3.78 -11.60 -35.80
N LEU A 416 -4.41 -12.60 -36.44
CA LEU A 416 -5.13 -13.69 -35.79
C LEU A 416 -4.57 -15.02 -36.31
N PHE A 417 -4.27 -15.96 -35.41
CA PHE A 417 -3.73 -17.29 -35.77
C PHE A 417 -2.40 -17.25 -36.56
N GLY A 418 -1.60 -16.20 -36.36
CA GLY A 418 -0.36 -15.98 -37.11
C GLY A 418 -0.57 -15.44 -38.53
N LEU A 419 -1.82 -15.29 -39.00
CA LEU A 419 -2.20 -14.72 -40.29
C LEU A 419 -2.51 -13.23 -40.16
N GLN A 420 -2.09 -12.41 -41.14
CA GLN A 420 -2.38 -10.97 -41.19
C GLN A 420 -3.81 -10.72 -41.69
N VAL A 421 -4.71 -10.23 -40.84
CA VAL A 421 -6.16 -10.10 -41.14
C VAL A 421 -6.55 -8.69 -41.59
N SER A 422 -5.59 -7.76 -41.73
CA SER A 422 -5.89 -6.39 -42.18
C SER A 422 -6.54 -6.38 -43.57
N ALA A 423 -7.57 -5.55 -43.73
CA ALA A 423 -8.34 -5.41 -44.98
C ALA A 423 -7.46 -5.01 -46.18
N GLU A 424 -6.37 -4.28 -45.93
CA GLU A 424 -5.39 -3.85 -46.95
C GLU A 424 -4.55 -4.99 -47.54
N SER A 425 -4.55 -6.18 -46.92
CA SER A 425 -3.71 -7.32 -47.34
C SER A 425 -4.44 -8.37 -48.19
N LEU A 426 -5.72 -8.13 -48.53
CA LEU A 426 -6.59 -9.04 -49.27
C LEU A 426 -6.74 -8.60 -50.75
N PRO A 427 -6.69 -9.52 -51.73
CA PRO A 427 -6.99 -9.19 -53.13
C PRO A 427 -8.46 -8.79 -53.34
N ASP A 428 -8.73 -7.97 -54.36
CA ASP A 428 -10.08 -7.52 -54.72
C ASP A 428 -11.04 -8.69 -55.02
N ASP A 429 -10.55 -9.77 -55.66
CA ASP A 429 -11.30 -11.02 -55.87
C ASP A 429 -10.62 -12.20 -55.17
N VAL A 430 -11.04 -12.41 -53.92
CA VAL A 430 -10.55 -13.49 -53.04
C VAL A 430 -10.79 -14.88 -53.65
N ALA A 431 -11.94 -15.11 -54.30
CA ALA A 431 -12.29 -16.43 -54.84
C ALA A 431 -11.45 -16.78 -56.08
N ALA A 432 -11.31 -15.86 -57.03
CA ALA A 432 -10.47 -16.09 -58.20
C ALA A 432 -8.98 -16.22 -57.84
N SER A 433 -8.49 -15.46 -56.85
CA SER A 433 -7.13 -15.61 -56.35
C SER A 433 -6.91 -16.97 -55.66
N ALA A 434 -7.86 -17.44 -54.85
CA ALA A 434 -7.80 -18.75 -54.22
C ALA A 434 -7.79 -19.89 -55.26
N GLU A 435 -8.59 -19.79 -56.32
CA GLU A 435 -8.62 -20.80 -57.40
C GLU A 435 -7.29 -20.93 -58.14
N ARG A 436 -6.62 -19.79 -58.43
CA ARG A 436 -5.31 -19.79 -59.09
C ARG A 436 -4.23 -20.40 -58.20
N LEU A 437 -4.27 -20.12 -56.90
CA LEU A 437 -3.30 -20.63 -55.92
C LEU A 437 -3.53 -22.11 -55.56
N TRP A 438 -4.73 -22.65 -55.80
CA TRP A 438 -5.07 -24.00 -55.37
C TRP A 438 -4.21 -25.09 -56.02
N SER A 439 -3.78 -24.89 -57.27
CA SER A 439 -2.98 -25.85 -58.05
C SER A 439 -1.50 -25.83 -57.68
N THR A 440 -0.96 -24.66 -57.29
CA THR A 440 0.45 -24.46 -56.96
C THR A 440 0.73 -24.53 -55.46
N SER A 441 -0.12 -23.91 -54.65
CA SER A 441 0.02 -23.80 -53.20
C SER A 441 -1.33 -23.90 -52.47
N PRO A 442 -1.90 -25.12 -52.31
CA PRO A 442 -3.24 -25.31 -51.71
C PRO A 442 -3.34 -24.80 -50.27
N ARG A 443 -2.22 -24.74 -49.53
CA ARG A 443 -2.15 -24.15 -48.19
C ARG A 443 -2.36 -22.64 -48.20
N GLU A 444 -1.79 -21.95 -49.17
CA GLU A 444 -1.92 -20.50 -49.30
C GLU A 444 -3.33 -20.15 -49.78
N ALA A 445 -3.90 -20.95 -50.70
CA ALA A 445 -5.27 -20.77 -51.16
C ALA A 445 -6.31 -20.87 -50.02
N LEU A 446 -6.22 -21.92 -49.19
CA LEU A 446 -7.08 -22.07 -48.01
C LEU A 446 -6.81 -21.00 -46.94
N GLY A 447 -5.55 -20.65 -46.71
CA GLY A 447 -5.17 -19.58 -45.79
C GLY A 447 -5.72 -18.22 -46.21
N LEU A 448 -5.76 -17.94 -47.51
CA LEU A 448 -6.33 -16.73 -48.09
C LEU A 448 -7.84 -16.66 -47.87
N LEU A 449 -8.58 -17.74 -48.13
CA LEU A 449 -10.02 -17.81 -47.87
C LEU A 449 -10.35 -17.67 -46.38
N TYR A 450 -9.59 -18.33 -45.50
CA TYR A 450 -9.80 -18.27 -44.05
C TYR A 450 -9.52 -16.86 -43.49
N ARG A 451 -8.46 -16.21 -43.96
CA ARG A 451 -8.10 -14.83 -43.60
C ARG A 451 -9.13 -13.82 -44.10
N ALA A 452 -9.64 -14.02 -45.32
CA ALA A 452 -10.72 -13.22 -45.85
C ALA A 452 -12.01 -13.37 -45.03
N LEU A 453 -12.35 -14.60 -44.61
CA LEU A 453 -13.49 -14.86 -43.72
C LEU A 453 -13.34 -14.10 -42.40
N LEU A 454 -12.18 -14.17 -41.74
CA LEU A 454 -11.93 -13.47 -40.48
C LEU A 454 -12.03 -11.94 -40.63
N SER A 455 -11.53 -11.40 -41.74
CA SER A 455 -11.63 -9.97 -42.04
C SER A 455 -13.09 -9.53 -42.20
N ARG A 456 -13.90 -10.29 -42.94
CA ARG A 456 -15.34 -10.04 -43.11
C ARG A 456 -16.10 -10.14 -41.78
N LEU A 457 -15.78 -11.12 -40.93
CA LEU A 457 -16.39 -11.27 -39.60
C LEU A 457 -16.07 -10.08 -38.68
N LEU A 458 -14.85 -9.53 -38.75
CA LEU A 458 -14.44 -8.37 -37.98
C LEU A 458 -15.07 -7.07 -38.49
N ASN A 459 -15.10 -6.87 -39.81
CA ASN A 459 -15.49 -5.60 -40.42
C ASN A 459 -16.99 -5.49 -40.68
N ASP A 460 -17.58 -6.50 -41.33
CA ASP A 460 -18.96 -6.44 -41.81
C ASP A 460 -19.93 -6.87 -40.69
N TYR A 461 -19.64 -7.99 -40.03
CA TYR A 461 -20.48 -8.54 -38.95
C TYR A 461 -20.14 -7.96 -37.56
N ARG A 462 -19.07 -7.15 -37.45
CA ARG A 462 -18.57 -6.54 -36.21
C ARG A 462 -18.45 -7.55 -35.05
N LEU A 463 -18.10 -8.79 -35.38
CA LEU A 463 -17.99 -9.86 -34.39
C LEU A 463 -16.74 -9.58 -33.52
N PRO A 464 -16.87 -9.48 -32.19
CA PRO A 464 -15.75 -9.13 -31.34
C PRO A 464 -14.81 -10.34 -31.20
N LEU A 465 -13.85 -10.49 -32.11
CA LEU A 465 -12.81 -11.53 -32.05
C LEU A 465 -11.57 -11.02 -31.30
N LYS A 466 -10.96 -11.90 -30.51
CA LYS A 466 -9.75 -11.64 -29.71
C LYS A 466 -8.60 -12.50 -30.23
N THR A 467 -7.37 -12.03 -30.04
CA THR A 467 -6.14 -12.78 -30.38
C THR A 467 -6.02 -14.13 -29.68
N ALA A 468 -6.70 -14.30 -28.54
CA ALA A 468 -6.72 -15.55 -27.78
C ALA A 468 -7.88 -16.50 -28.15
N ASP A 469 -8.74 -16.11 -29.09
CA ASP A 469 -9.83 -16.98 -29.51
C ASP A 469 -9.29 -18.14 -30.34
N THR A 470 -9.81 -19.34 -30.09
CA THR A 470 -9.53 -20.54 -30.89
C THR A 470 -10.48 -20.63 -32.08
N GLU A 471 -10.14 -21.38 -33.12
CA GLU A 471 -10.98 -21.56 -34.31
C GLU A 471 -12.36 -22.16 -33.95
N GLY A 472 -12.42 -23.03 -32.94
CA GLY A 472 -13.69 -23.55 -32.40
C GLY A 472 -14.55 -22.48 -31.71
N GLN A 473 -13.92 -21.55 -30.99
CA GLN A 473 -14.62 -20.41 -30.37
C GLN A 473 -15.10 -19.38 -31.39
N VAL A 474 -14.41 -19.25 -32.52
CA VAL A 474 -14.87 -18.43 -33.65
C VAL A 474 -16.16 -19.03 -34.22
N LEU A 475 -16.22 -20.35 -34.45
CA LEU A 475 -17.43 -21.03 -34.92
C LEU A 475 -18.60 -20.86 -33.94
N GLU A 476 -18.38 -21.03 -32.64
CA GLU A 476 -19.42 -20.82 -31.62
C GLU A 476 -19.99 -19.40 -31.65
N ARG A 477 -19.15 -18.40 -31.96
CA ARG A 477 -19.61 -17.00 -32.08
C ARG A 477 -20.34 -16.74 -33.40
N ILE A 478 -19.96 -17.40 -34.48
CA ILE A 478 -20.69 -17.32 -35.77
C ILE A 478 -22.07 -17.96 -35.64
N GLU A 479 -22.19 -19.07 -34.90
CA GLU A 479 -23.49 -19.71 -34.65
C GLU A 479 -24.48 -18.78 -33.92
N ARG A 480 -23.98 -17.81 -33.15
CA ARG A 480 -24.80 -16.79 -32.48
C ARG A 480 -25.25 -15.64 -33.40
N LEU A 481 -24.78 -15.58 -34.64
CA LEU A 481 -25.22 -14.58 -35.63
C LEU A 481 -26.51 -15.00 -36.35
N ASP A 482 -27.06 -16.19 -36.07
CA ASP A 482 -28.30 -16.73 -36.66
C ASP A 482 -28.32 -16.75 -38.21
N GLN A 483 -27.14 -16.84 -38.85
CA GLN A 483 -27.00 -16.98 -40.31
C GLN A 483 -26.58 -18.41 -40.68
N PRO A 484 -27.52 -19.28 -41.10
CA PRO A 484 -27.24 -20.70 -41.31
C PRO A 484 -26.24 -20.96 -42.44
N GLN A 485 -26.30 -20.19 -43.52
CA GLN A 485 -25.40 -20.34 -44.67
C GLN A 485 -23.95 -19.95 -44.33
N LEU A 486 -23.77 -18.89 -43.53
CA LEU A 486 -22.45 -18.46 -43.04
C LEU A 486 -21.87 -19.47 -42.04
N ALA A 487 -22.70 -20.02 -41.16
CA ALA A 487 -22.30 -21.04 -40.19
C ALA A 487 -21.86 -22.35 -40.89
N GLU A 488 -22.60 -22.78 -41.91
CA GLU A 488 -22.26 -23.98 -42.69
C GLU A 488 -20.93 -23.80 -43.46
N PHE A 489 -20.79 -22.68 -44.16
CA PHE A 489 -19.57 -22.36 -44.89
C PHE A 489 -18.35 -22.23 -43.98
N SER A 490 -18.47 -21.48 -42.87
CA SER A 490 -17.38 -21.29 -41.92
C SER A 490 -16.95 -22.61 -41.28
N ARG A 491 -17.88 -23.51 -40.97
CA ARG A 491 -17.58 -24.86 -40.46
C ARG A 491 -16.83 -25.70 -41.49
N ALA A 492 -17.28 -25.71 -42.74
CA ALA A 492 -16.62 -26.45 -43.82
C ALA A 492 -15.19 -25.93 -44.06
N LEU A 493 -15.03 -24.61 -44.20
CA LEU A 493 -13.73 -23.97 -44.43
C LEU A 493 -12.76 -24.21 -43.26
N THR A 494 -13.24 -24.04 -42.02
CA THR A 494 -12.41 -24.23 -40.82
C THR A 494 -11.96 -25.69 -40.67
N THR A 495 -12.81 -26.65 -41.03
CA THR A 495 -12.47 -28.08 -41.00
C THR A 495 -11.36 -28.41 -42.01
N HIS A 496 -11.48 -27.91 -43.26
CA HIS A 496 -10.44 -28.09 -44.27
C HIS A 496 -9.14 -27.38 -43.91
N TRP A 497 -9.22 -26.18 -43.32
CA TRP A 497 -8.07 -25.45 -42.80
C TRP A 497 -7.36 -26.21 -41.68
N GLN A 498 -8.07 -26.69 -40.66
CA GLN A 498 -7.48 -27.44 -39.55
C GLN A 498 -6.82 -28.73 -40.02
N ASN A 499 -7.48 -29.48 -40.91
CA ASN A 499 -6.95 -30.71 -41.48
C ASN A 499 -5.66 -30.47 -42.29
N LEU A 500 -5.52 -29.33 -42.95
CA LEU A 500 -4.33 -29.00 -43.72
C LEU A 500 -3.22 -28.36 -42.85
N ALA A 501 -3.59 -27.42 -41.98
CA ALA A 501 -2.65 -26.64 -41.16
C ALA A 501 -2.04 -27.47 -40.01
N TYR A 502 -2.85 -28.32 -39.36
CA TYR A 502 -2.43 -29.17 -38.25
C TYR A 502 -2.33 -30.64 -38.64
N GLY A 503 -3.19 -31.12 -39.53
CA GLY A 503 -3.23 -32.52 -39.95
C GLY A 503 -2.39 -32.86 -41.18
N HIS A 504 -1.84 -31.86 -41.88
CA HIS A 504 -1.11 -32.00 -43.15
C HIS A 504 -1.85 -32.82 -44.23
N ARG A 505 -3.19 -32.87 -44.17
CA ARG A 505 -4.03 -33.57 -45.14
C ARG A 505 -4.53 -32.61 -46.20
N LEU A 506 -4.20 -32.92 -47.46
CA LEU A 506 -4.66 -32.15 -48.61
C LEU A 506 -6.19 -32.28 -48.78
N PRO A 507 -6.90 -31.18 -49.06
CA PRO A 507 -8.32 -31.22 -49.34
C PRO A 507 -8.60 -31.97 -50.66
N PRO A 508 -9.73 -32.70 -50.76
CA PRO A 508 -10.18 -33.27 -52.03
C PRO A 508 -10.34 -32.21 -53.13
N ALA A 509 -10.06 -32.57 -54.38
CA ALA A 509 -10.12 -31.63 -55.52
C ALA A 509 -11.49 -30.95 -55.70
N GLN A 510 -12.57 -31.65 -55.36
CA GLN A 510 -13.93 -31.11 -55.40
C GLN A 510 -14.16 -29.97 -54.38
N SER A 511 -13.39 -29.93 -53.30
CA SER A 511 -13.52 -28.91 -52.24
C SER A 511 -13.11 -27.52 -52.73
N GLN A 512 -12.26 -27.43 -53.76
CA GLN A 512 -11.86 -26.17 -54.38
C GLN A 512 -13.08 -25.42 -54.91
N GLN A 513 -13.85 -26.07 -55.80
CA GLN A 513 -15.04 -25.49 -56.41
C GLN A 513 -16.10 -25.20 -55.34
N GLN A 514 -16.34 -26.14 -54.43
CA GLN A 514 -17.33 -25.98 -53.36
C GLN A 514 -17.06 -24.77 -52.45
N LEU A 515 -15.81 -24.55 -52.05
CA LEU A 515 -15.44 -23.43 -51.18
C LEU A 515 -15.40 -22.08 -51.93
N CYS A 516 -14.95 -22.06 -53.19
CA CYS A 516 -14.91 -20.83 -53.98
C CYS A 516 -16.33 -20.39 -54.40
N ASP A 517 -17.19 -21.34 -54.78
CA ASP A 517 -18.60 -21.06 -55.10
C ASP A 517 -19.42 -20.77 -53.83
N GLY A 518 -19.08 -21.39 -52.70
CA GLY A 518 -19.63 -21.02 -51.39
C GLY A 518 -19.27 -19.59 -51.00
N TRP A 519 -18.02 -19.18 -51.23
CA TRP A 519 -17.58 -17.81 -51.00
C TRP A 519 -18.32 -16.80 -51.89
N ARG A 520 -18.43 -17.07 -53.20
CA ARG A 520 -19.16 -16.20 -54.15
C ARG A 520 -20.63 -16.05 -53.79
N ARG A 521 -21.28 -17.12 -53.32
CA ARG A 521 -22.68 -17.07 -52.88
C ARG A 521 -22.89 -16.22 -51.63
N LEU A 522 -21.91 -16.16 -50.73
CA LEU A 522 -22.02 -15.41 -49.47
C LEU A 522 -21.53 -13.96 -49.57
N PHE A 523 -20.53 -13.69 -50.40
CA PHE A 523 -19.81 -12.41 -50.42
C PHE A 523 -19.60 -11.84 -51.83
N GLY A 524 -20.16 -12.48 -52.86
CA GLY A 524 -20.10 -11.98 -54.23
C GLY A 524 -21.06 -10.81 -54.47
N PRO A 525 -20.88 -10.06 -55.57
CA PRO A 525 -21.74 -8.92 -55.92
C PRO A 525 -23.21 -9.31 -56.16
N GLU A 526 -23.52 -10.59 -56.38
CA GLU A 526 -24.89 -11.11 -56.50
C GLU A 526 -25.58 -11.32 -55.15
N ALA A 527 -24.87 -11.22 -54.01
CA ALA A 527 -25.44 -11.39 -52.66
C ALA A 527 -26.00 -10.09 -52.07
N ASP A 528 -25.68 -8.92 -52.66
CA ASP A 528 -26.17 -7.60 -52.26
C ASP A 528 -27.45 -7.16 -53.02
N ALA A 529 -28.05 -8.07 -53.80
CA ALA A 529 -29.33 -7.90 -54.50
C ALA A 529 -30.46 -8.62 -53.76
#